data_AF-A7KHD7-F1
#
_entry.id   AF-A7KHD7-F1
#
_cell.length_a   1.000
_cell.length_b   1.000
_cell.length_c   1.000
_cell.angle_alpha   90.00
_cell.angle_beta   90.00
_cell.angle_gamma   90.00
#
_symmetry.space_group_name_H-M   'P 1'
#
loop_
_entity.id
_entity.type
_entity.pdbx_description
1 polymer ?
#
loop_
_entity_poly.entity_id
_entity_poly.type
_entity_poly.pdbx_seq_one_letter_code
_entity_poly.pdbx_strand_id
1 'polypeptide(L)' 'MAHKLVYAITLFIFLFLIANNIEDDIFCITDNDCPPNTLVQRYRCINGKCNLSFVSYG' A
#
# COMPACT_ATOMS: atom_id res chain seq x y z
N MET A 1 -18.47 -3.33 32.50
CA MET A 1 -18.33 -4.40 31.49
C MET A 1 -18.20 -3.84 30.07
N ALA A 2 -19.06 -2.90 29.66
CA ALA A 2 -19.02 -2.28 28.32
C ALA A 2 -17.69 -1.60 27.96
N HIS A 3 -17.03 -0.90 28.90
CA HIS A 3 -15.76 -0.21 28.61
C HIS A 3 -14.63 -1.13 28.12
N LYS A 4 -14.57 -2.36 28.64
CA LYS A 4 -13.58 -3.36 28.19
C LYS A 4 -13.82 -3.80 26.74
N LEU A 5 -15.09 -3.90 26.35
CA LEU A 5 -15.50 -4.29 25.01
C LEU A 5 -15.26 -3.17 24.00
N VAL A 6 -15.60 -1.93 24.36
CA VAL A 6 -15.31 -0.74 23.52
C VAL A 6 -13.81 -0.61 23.28
N TYR A 7 -12.98 -0.76 24.32
CA TYR A 7 -11.53 -0.69 24.18
C TYR A 7 -10.98 -1.78 23.25
N ALA A 8 -11.48 -3.02 23.36
CA ALA A 8 -11.06 -4.11 22.50
C ALA A 8 -11.44 -3.88 21.03
N ILE A 9 -12.66 -3.38 20.75
CA ILE A 9 -13.11 -3.06 19.39
C ILE A 9 -12.27 -1.93 18.80
N THR A 10 -12.06 -0.86 19.57
CA THR A 10 -11.25 0.27 19.13
C THR A 10 -9.82 -0.16 18.80
N LEU A 11 -9.20 -0.99 19.65
CA LEU A 11 -7.86 -1.51 19.42
C LEU A 11 -7.79 -2.42 18.18
N PHE A 12 -8.80 -3.28 17.98
CA PHE A 12 -8.90 -4.12 16.78
C PHE A 12 -9.00 -3.29 15.49
N ILE A 13 -9.84 -2.25 15.50
CA ILE A 13 -10.00 -1.34 14.35
C ILE A 13 -8.70 -0.59 14.07
N PHE A 14 -8.02 -0.07 15.10
CA PHE A 14 -6.74 0.62 14.91
C PHE A 14 -5.67 -0.28 14.29
N LEU A 15 -5.54 -1.52 14.76
CA LEU A 15 -4.59 -2.48 14.18
C LEU A 15 -4.91 -2.79 12.71
N PHE A 16 -6.20 -2.94 12.39
CA PHE A 16 -6.63 -3.20 11.01
C PHE A 16 -6.35 -1.99 10.10
N LEU A 17 -6.61 -0.77 10.58
CA LEU A 17 -6.32 0.45 9.83
C LEU A 17 -4.82 0.62 9.60
N ILE A 18 -3.97 0.30 10.58
CA ILE A 18 -2.50 0.32 10.40
C ILE A 18 -2.09 -0.66 9.30
N ALA A 19 -2.61 -1.90 9.33
CA ALA A 19 -2.28 -2.90 8.32
C ALA A 19 -2.68 -2.50 6.89
N ASN A 20 -3.79 -1.78 6.71
CA ASN A 20 -4.23 -1.31 5.39
C ASN A 20 -3.58 0.02 4.96
N ASN A 21 -2.94 0.74 5.87
CA ASN A 21 -2.24 2.00 5.59
C ASN A 21 -0.73 1.81 5.38
N ILE A 22 -0.24 0.60 5.62
CA ILE A 22 0.97 0.13 4.97
C ILE A 22 0.52 -0.12 3.53
N GLU A 23 0.62 0.91 2.68
CA GLU A 23 0.63 0.70 1.22
C GLU A 23 1.56 -0.48 0.96
N ASP A 24 1.11 -1.45 0.14
CA ASP A 24 1.91 -2.61 -0.25
C ASP A 24 3.16 -2.10 -0.99
N ASP A 25 4.15 -1.68 -0.19
CA ASP A 25 5.40 -1.13 -0.64
C ASP A 25 6.22 -2.30 -1.17
N ILE A 26 6.00 -2.61 -2.45
CA ILE A 26 6.81 -3.58 -3.16
C ILE A 26 8.22 -3.01 -3.21
N PHE A 27 9.12 -3.60 -2.43
CA PHE A 27 10.53 -3.22 -2.44
C PHE A 27 11.18 -3.60 -3.76
N CYS A 28 12.08 -2.75 -4.25
CA CYS A 28 12.77 -2.94 -5.51
C CYS A 28 14.21 -2.40 -5.44
N ILE A 29 15.09 -2.94 -6.28
CA ILE A 29 16.44 -2.41 -6.51
C ILE A 29 16.48 -1.73 -7.89
N THR A 30 15.74 -2.28 -8.84
CA THR A 30 15.60 -1.81 -10.22
C THR A 30 14.14 -1.83 -10.66
N ASP A 31 13.80 -1.14 -11.75
CA ASP A 31 12.44 -1.15 -12.32
C ASP A 31 11.94 -2.56 -12.71
N ASN A 32 12.85 -3.51 -12.94
CA ASN A 32 12.51 -4.89 -13.29
C ASN A 32 12.01 -5.72 -12.10
N ASP A 33 12.27 -5.27 -10.87
CA ASP A 33 11.75 -5.91 -9.65
C ASP A 33 10.27 -5.53 -9.41
N CYS A 34 9.78 -4.51 -10.11
CA CYS A 34 8.41 -4.05 -10.01
C CYS A 34 7.45 -4.84 -10.93
N PRO A 35 6.14 -4.81 -10.63
CA PRO A 35 5.14 -5.42 -11.50
C PRO A 35 5.24 -4.89 -12.94
N PRO A 36 4.94 -5.74 -13.94
CA PRO A 36 5.04 -5.33 -15.34
C PRO A 36 4.10 -4.17 -15.64
N ASN A 37 4.63 -3.22 -16.39
CA ASN A 37 3.87 -2.08 -16.89
C ASN A 37 2.71 -2.53 -17.78
N THR A 38 1.54 -1.90 -17.61
CA THR A 38 0.39 -2.08 -18.49
C THR A 38 0.17 -0.83 -19.35
N LEU A 39 -0.86 -0.85 -20.20
CA LEU A 39 -1.25 0.31 -21.01
C LEU A 39 -1.63 1.53 -20.14
N VAL A 40 -2.15 1.29 -18.95
CA VAL A 40 -2.71 2.34 -18.08
C VAL A 40 -1.88 2.57 -16.82
N GLN A 41 -1.11 1.56 -16.39
CA GLN A 41 -0.32 1.59 -15.15
C GLN A 41 1.16 1.44 -15.44
N ARG A 42 1.96 2.35 -14.90
CA ARG A 42 3.42 2.31 -14.97
C ARG A 42 4.00 2.25 -13.56
N TYR A 43 4.81 1.22 -13.29
CA TYR A 43 5.61 1.10 -12.08
C TYR A 43 7.04 1.56 -12.35
N ARG A 44 7.61 2.30 -11.39
CA ARG A 44 9.03 2.64 -11.34
C ARG A 44 9.59 2.44 -9.94
N CYS A 45 10.83 2.00 -9.86
CA CYS A 45 11.55 1.88 -8.62
C CYS A 45 12.08 3.25 -8.17
N ILE A 46 11.49 3.81 -7.11
CA ILE A 46 11.86 5.11 -6.56
C ILE A 46 12.12 4.92 -5.06
N ASN A 47 13.34 5.28 -4.61
CA ASN A 47 13.76 5.13 -3.22
C ASN A 47 13.60 3.69 -2.68
N GLY A 48 13.83 2.71 -3.53
CA GLY A 48 13.74 1.28 -3.18
C GLY A 48 12.31 0.74 -3.09
N LYS A 49 11.31 1.46 -3.62
CA LYS A 49 9.90 1.07 -3.64
C LYS A 49 9.28 1.26 -5.03
N CYS A 50 8.37 0.38 -5.42
CA CYS A 50 7.65 0.48 -6.68
C CYS A 50 6.54 1.52 -6.58
N ASN A 51 6.72 2.65 -7.24
CA ASN A 51 5.74 3.72 -7.32
C ASN A 51 4.84 3.53 -8.56
N LEU A 52 3.51 3.53 -8.34
CA LEU A 52 2.51 3.43 -9.40
C LEU A 52 2.14 4.82 -9.95
N SER A 53 2.19 4.95 -11.28
CA SER A 53 1.69 6.11 -12.01
C SER A 53 0.68 5.68 -13.08
N PHE A 54 -0.37 6.49 -13.28
CA PHE A 54 -1.37 6.24 -14.31
C PHE A 54 -1.08 7.07 -15.55
N VAL A 55 -1.07 6.44 -16.73
CA VAL A 55 -0.92 7.14 -18.00
C VAL A 55 -2.29 7.63 -18.44
N SER A 56 -2.51 8.95 -18.38
CA SER A 56 -3.71 9.58 -18.94
C SER A 56 -3.46 9.88 -20.42
N TYR A 57 -4.22 9.21 -21.30
CA TYR A 57 -4.30 9.58 -22.71
C TYR A 57 -5.35 10.69 -22.82
N GLY A 58 -4.88 11.94 -22.93
CA GLY A 58 -5.72 13.08 -23.28
C GLY A 58 -6.08 13.10 -24.75
#